data_AF-A0A7Y6WWZ5-F1
#
_entry.id   AF-A0A7Y6WWZ5-F1
#
_cell.length_a   1.000
_cell.length_b   1.000
_cell.length_c   1.000
_cell.angle_alpha   90.00
_cell.angle_beta   90.00
_cell.angle_gamma   90.00
#
_symmetry.space_group_name_H-M   'P 1'
#
loop_
_entity.id
_entity.type
_entity.pdbx_description
1 polymer ?
#
loop_
_entity_poly.entity_id
_entity_poly.type
_entity_poly.pdbx_seq_one_letter_code
_entity_poly.pdbx_strand_id
1 'polypeptide(L)'
;MRGLSGDFSTMPLKDLVVYLGNRRATGSLKVERGDVRKQLELREGHVVSASSNQPREFFGQFLINMGHLTEDQLEKAFSTQAETRIFLGKILVMTGLVPEATVRGTLSHKFREMILDAFHWEDGDFVFEAADTAPEVAGLDVSVELLDVHREGEFRETAWQAIRAVFPSGAVRLAVDERKLPERKPGSMDERIVQLIKDGLTIDGIALALHATDFFLYQRLYALYRLDAVKVSDEPPASELSVVVEEDAEPGIIGSETSSDEVLQAAQLFLDAGNARDGEALARRAHEMSPSPRTAEFVKAAQEKLLVHLRRELSEPPRVPTLQVAPGHLKTLQLSAPERYLLSRIDGRRDVAAIVHVSPLQELDALKFFAGFVDAGLVKLTPR
;
A
#
# COMPACT_ATOMS: atom_id res chain seq x y z
N MET A 1 27.64 -11.84 -17.13
CA MET A 1 27.17 -10.67 -17.92
C MET A 1 27.39 -9.44 -17.06
N ARG A 2 27.85 -8.29 -17.59
CA ARG A 2 27.83 -7.05 -16.80
C ARG A 2 26.36 -6.64 -16.60
N GLY A 3 26.01 -6.11 -15.44
CA GLY A 3 24.62 -5.72 -15.13
C GLY A 3 23.99 -4.79 -16.18
N LEU A 4 22.68 -4.64 -16.14
CA LEU A 4 21.89 -3.80 -17.05
C LEU A 4 21.15 -2.74 -16.23
N SER A 5 21.16 -1.48 -16.65
CA SER A 5 20.37 -0.42 -16.01
C SER A 5 19.76 0.48 -17.07
N GLY A 6 18.63 1.10 -16.75
CA GLY A 6 17.92 2.03 -17.62
C GLY A 6 16.59 2.45 -17.02
N ASP A 7 15.76 3.08 -17.84
CA ASP A 7 14.44 3.58 -17.47
C ASP A 7 13.32 2.87 -18.26
N PHE A 8 12.09 2.90 -17.72
CA PHE A 8 10.93 2.25 -18.34
C PHE A 8 10.40 2.99 -19.56
N SER A 9 10.75 4.26 -19.76
CA SER A 9 10.37 5.01 -20.95
C SER A 9 11.13 4.52 -22.20
N THR A 10 12.36 4.04 -22.01
CA THR A 10 13.21 3.47 -23.07
C THR A 10 13.05 1.96 -23.21
N MET A 11 12.94 1.23 -22.08
CA MET A 11 12.77 -0.22 -22.06
C MET A 11 11.67 -0.59 -21.06
N PRO A 12 10.41 -0.71 -21.51
CA PRO A 12 9.29 -1.10 -20.65
C PRO A 12 9.58 -2.39 -19.89
N LEU A 13 9.10 -2.49 -18.64
CA LEU A 13 9.37 -3.65 -17.79
C LEU A 13 8.95 -4.98 -18.43
N LYS A 14 7.83 -4.99 -19.18
CA LYS A 14 7.37 -6.17 -19.92
C LYS A 14 8.41 -6.70 -20.92
N ASP A 15 9.16 -5.82 -21.57
CA ASP A 15 10.19 -6.17 -22.55
C ASP A 15 11.47 -6.60 -21.85
N LEU A 16 11.82 -5.94 -20.74
CA LEU A 16 12.92 -6.35 -19.85
C LEU A 16 12.71 -7.75 -19.31
N VAL A 17 11.49 -8.09 -18.89
CA VAL A 17 11.13 -9.43 -18.40
C VAL A 17 11.32 -10.49 -19.49
N VAL A 18 10.88 -10.22 -20.73
CA VAL A 18 11.12 -11.13 -21.87
C VAL A 18 12.60 -11.31 -22.13
N TYR A 19 13.36 -10.22 -22.13
CA TYR A 19 14.81 -10.24 -22.34
C TYR A 19 15.52 -11.09 -21.28
N LEU A 20 15.22 -10.88 -19.99
CA LEU A 20 15.82 -11.61 -18.88
C LEU A 20 15.38 -13.08 -18.88
N GLY A 21 14.11 -13.35 -19.18
CA GLY A 21 13.56 -14.70 -19.30
C GLY A 21 14.23 -15.51 -20.41
N ASN A 22 14.31 -14.96 -21.64
CA ASN A 22 14.94 -15.61 -22.78
C ASN A 22 16.43 -15.91 -22.57
N ARG A 23 17.12 -15.04 -21.82
CA ARG A 23 18.53 -15.24 -21.46
C ARG A 23 18.73 -16.19 -20.28
N ARG A 24 17.66 -16.67 -19.65
CA ARG A 24 17.70 -17.43 -18.39
C ARG A 24 18.57 -16.72 -17.35
N ALA A 25 18.34 -15.41 -17.20
CA ALA A 25 19.17 -14.57 -16.36
C ALA A 25 19.12 -15.01 -14.87
N THR A 26 20.26 -14.86 -14.20
CA THR A 26 20.43 -15.06 -12.76
C THR A 26 21.02 -13.77 -12.18
N GLY A 27 20.44 -13.26 -11.08
CA GLY A 27 20.82 -11.98 -10.49
C GLY A 27 19.67 -11.26 -9.81
N SER A 28 19.91 -10.02 -9.37
CA SER A 28 18.92 -9.19 -8.67
C SER A 28 18.41 -8.08 -9.60
N LEU A 29 17.09 -7.99 -9.78
CA LEU A 29 16.43 -6.91 -10.51
C LEU A 29 15.73 -5.98 -9.52
N LYS A 30 16.21 -4.74 -9.42
CA LYS A 30 15.60 -3.65 -8.67
C LYS A 30 14.83 -2.76 -9.64
N VAL A 31 13.61 -2.40 -9.27
CA VAL A 31 12.74 -1.49 -10.03
C VAL A 31 12.17 -0.44 -9.10
N GLU A 32 12.19 0.83 -9.52
CA GLU A 32 11.80 1.97 -8.70
C GLU A 32 10.93 2.94 -9.51
N ARG A 33 9.85 3.44 -8.91
CA ARG A 33 9.00 4.50 -9.47
C ARG A 33 8.48 5.38 -8.33
N GLY A 34 8.97 6.62 -8.29
CA GLY A 34 8.74 7.52 -7.15
C GLY A 34 9.20 6.86 -5.85
N ASP A 35 8.31 6.78 -4.86
CA ASP A 35 8.61 6.14 -3.58
C ASP A 35 8.48 4.62 -3.61
N VAL A 36 7.91 4.03 -4.68
CA VAL A 36 7.70 2.59 -4.77
C VAL A 36 8.96 1.90 -5.27
N ARG A 37 9.44 0.92 -4.51
CA ARG A 37 10.65 0.15 -4.81
C ARG A 37 10.38 -1.33 -4.66
N LYS A 38 10.74 -2.10 -5.68
CA LYS A 38 10.60 -3.55 -5.67
C LYS A 38 11.91 -4.22 -6.07
N GLN A 39 12.18 -5.37 -5.48
CA GLN A 39 13.36 -6.17 -5.77
C GLN A 39 12.96 -7.63 -6.04
N LEU A 40 13.50 -8.17 -7.12
CA LEU A 40 13.24 -9.51 -7.62
C LEU A 40 14.57 -10.27 -7.68
N GLU A 41 14.64 -11.43 -7.04
CA GLU A 41 15.78 -12.33 -7.19
C GLU A 41 15.48 -13.36 -8.27
N LEU A 42 16.34 -13.42 -9.27
CA LEU A 42 16.21 -14.27 -10.45
C LEU A 42 17.19 -15.43 -10.42
N ARG A 43 16.71 -16.61 -10.79
CA ARG A 43 17.47 -17.85 -10.99
C ARG A 43 17.03 -18.49 -12.30
N GLU A 44 17.91 -18.52 -13.29
CA GLU A 44 17.65 -19.16 -14.59
C GLU A 44 16.34 -18.71 -15.25
N GLY A 45 16.05 -17.39 -15.23
CA GLY A 45 14.82 -16.83 -15.79
C GLY A 45 13.56 -17.03 -14.93
N HIS A 46 13.71 -17.48 -13.69
CA HIS A 46 12.62 -17.63 -12.72
C HIS A 46 12.81 -16.67 -11.56
N VAL A 47 11.72 -16.08 -11.08
CA VAL A 47 11.68 -15.28 -9.86
C VAL A 47 11.57 -16.22 -8.68
N VAL A 48 12.58 -16.20 -7.81
CA VAL A 48 12.67 -17.05 -6.60
C VAL A 48 12.42 -16.27 -5.32
N SER A 49 12.53 -14.94 -5.36
CA SER A 49 12.16 -14.05 -4.26
C SER A 49 11.69 -12.72 -4.81
N ALA A 50 10.79 -12.06 -4.09
CA ALA A 50 10.18 -10.81 -4.48
C ALA A 50 9.83 -9.99 -3.24
N SER A 51 10.42 -8.80 -3.10
CA SER A 51 10.14 -7.83 -2.04
C SER A 51 9.70 -6.48 -2.60
N SER A 52 8.93 -5.75 -1.80
CA SER A 52 8.42 -4.42 -2.12
C SER A 52 8.34 -3.62 -0.83
N ASN A 53 8.38 -2.29 -0.93
CA ASN A 53 8.13 -1.40 0.19
C ASN A 53 6.65 -0.96 0.30
N GLN A 54 5.74 -1.50 -0.51
CA GLN A 54 4.30 -1.27 -0.38
C GLN A 54 3.67 -2.30 0.57
N PRO A 55 3.06 -1.90 1.70
CA PRO A 55 2.47 -2.81 2.67
C PRO A 55 1.39 -3.73 2.12
N ARG A 56 0.55 -3.24 1.19
CA ARG A 56 -0.44 -4.06 0.47
C ARG A 56 0.17 -5.24 -0.29
N GLU A 57 1.46 -5.17 -0.66
CA GLU A 57 2.18 -6.24 -1.36
C GLU A 57 2.91 -7.20 -0.41
N PHE A 58 2.78 -7.01 0.92
CA PHE A 58 3.39 -7.89 1.89
C PHE A 58 2.68 -9.24 1.94
N PHE A 59 3.46 -10.29 2.21
CA PHE A 59 2.98 -11.67 2.21
C PHE A 59 1.78 -11.90 3.15
N GLY A 60 1.78 -11.26 4.33
CA GLY A 60 0.67 -11.34 5.28
C GLY A 60 -0.66 -10.83 4.71
N GLN A 61 -0.64 -9.78 3.88
CA GLN A 61 -1.86 -9.20 3.30
C GLN A 61 -2.51 -10.13 2.28
N PHE A 62 -1.70 -10.82 1.47
CA PHE A 62 -2.22 -11.85 0.58
C PHE A 62 -2.92 -12.99 1.34
N LEU A 63 -2.34 -13.43 2.47
CA LEU A 63 -2.97 -14.47 3.29
C LEU A 63 -4.30 -14.01 3.92
N ILE A 64 -4.38 -12.74 4.34
CA ILE A 64 -5.63 -12.17 4.88
C ILE A 64 -6.68 -12.06 3.78
N ASN A 65 -6.32 -11.52 2.62
CA ASN A 65 -7.21 -11.37 1.48
C ASN A 65 -7.84 -12.70 1.04
N MET A 66 -7.02 -13.76 0.97
CA MET A 66 -7.45 -15.11 0.61
C MET A 66 -8.17 -15.85 1.77
N GLY A 67 -8.26 -15.26 2.95
CA GLY A 67 -8.95 -15.83 4.12
C GLY A 67 -8.18 -16.94 4.82
N HIS A 68 -6.87 -17.06 4.57
CA HIS A 68 -5.99 -18.04 5.23
C HIS A 68 -5.50 -17.57 6.60
N LEU A 69 -5.55 -16.26 6.86
CA LEU A 69 -5.06 -15.66 8.09
C LEU A 69 -5.98 -14.51 8.52
N THR A 70 -6.14 -14.33 9.82
CA THR A 70 -6.77 -13.13 10.40
C THR A 70 -5.71 -12.10 10.77
N GLU A 71 -6.10 -10.82 10.89
CA GLU A 71 -5.19 -9.75 11.34
C GLU A 71 -4.55 -10.09 12.71
N ASP A 72 -5.31 -10.65 13.66
CA ASP A 72 -4.81 -11.07 14.99
C ASP A 72 -3.79 -12.22 14.92
N GLN A 73 -3.98 -13.17 14.00
CA GLN A 73 -3.02 -14.25 13.78
C GLN A 73 -1.74 -13.72 13.12
N LEU A 74 -1.88 -12.77 12.20
CA LEU A 74 -0.75 -12.12 11.54
C LEU A 74 0.09 -11.32 12.54
N GLU A 75 -0.54 -10.54 13.42
CA GLU A 75 0.13 -9.81 14.49
C GLU A 75 0.98 -10.75 15.35
N LYS A 76 0.40 -11.86 15.84
CA LYS A 76 1.12 -12.85 16.66
C LYS A 76 2.31 -13.45 15.92
N ALA A 77 2.12 -13.80 14.64
CA ALA A 77 3.19 -14.35 13.81
C ALA A 77 4.33 -13.33 13.58
N PHE A 78 3.99 -12.04 13.44
CA PHE A 78 4.98 -10.97 13.37
C PHE A 78 5.74 -10.76 14.67
N SER A 79 5.08 -10.83 15.84
CA SER A 79 5.77 -10.79 17.13
C SER A 79 6.81 -11.92 17.23
N THR A 80 6.43 -13.14 16.86
CA THR A 80 7.37 -14.28 16.81
C THR A 80 8.50 -14.05 15.80
N GLN A 81 8.21 -13.45 14.64
CA GLN A 81 9.23 -13.11 13.65
C GLN A 81 10.24 -12.09 14.18
N ALA A 82 9.78 -11.06 14.89
CA ALA A 82 10.63 -10.04 15.46
C ALA A 82 11.61 -10.63 16.49
N GLU A 83 11.14 -11.57 17.32
CA GLU A 83 11.94 -12.25 18.34
C GLU A 83 12.92 -13.27 17.75
N THR A 84 12.46 -14.11 16.81
CA THR A 84 13.23 -15.26 16.31
C THR A 84 14.06 -14.95 15.07
N ARG A 85 13.75 -13.87 14.35
CA ARG A 85 14.28 -13.52 13.02
C ARG A 85 14.04 -14.60 11.94
N ILE A 86 13.11 -15.53 12.18
CA ILE A 86 12.70 -16.54 11.20
C ILE A 86 11.72 -15.91 10.19
N PHE A 87 11.75 -16.35 8.93
CA PHE A 87 10.79 -15.90 7.92
C PHE A 87 9.35 -16.20 8.29
N LEU A 88 8.46 -15.21 8.11
CA LEU A 88 7.03 -15.32 8.40
C LEU A 88 6.39 -16.60 7.83
N GLY A 89 6.68 -16.95 6.58
CA GLY A 89 6.16 -18.17 5.95
C GLY A 89 6.55 -19.45 6.70
N LYS A 90 7.78 -19.55 7.22
CA LYS A 90 8.22 -20.69 8.04
C LYS A 90 7.52 -20.69 9.40
N ILE A 91 7.38 -19.53 10.04
CA ILE A 91 6.67 -19.39 11.33
C ILE A 91 5.23 -19.87 11.20
N LEU A 92 4.52 -19.47 10.14
CA LEU A 92 3.13 -19.88 9.91
C LEU A 92 2.97 -21.39 9.72
N VAL A 93 3.93 -22.03 9.04
CA VAL A 93 3.96 -23.50 8.89
C VAL A 93 4.28 -24.18 10.22
N MET A 94 5.33 -23.73 10.91
CA MET A 94 5.79 -24.32 12.19
C MET A 94 4.75 -24.20 13.30
N THR A 95 3.99 -23.10 13.33
CA THR A 95 2.90 -22.87 14.30
C THR A 95 1.59 -23.54 13.90
N GLY A 96 1.52 -24.16 12.72
CA GLY A 96 0.32 -24.83 12.20
C GLY A 96 -0.81 -23.87 11.82
N LEU A 97 -0.55 -22.56 11.70
CA LEU A 97 -1.55 -21.57 11.32
C LEU A 97 -1.93 -21.68 9.84
N VAL A 98 -0.96 -21.98 8.97
CA VAL A 98 -1.18 -22.10 7.52
C VAL A 98 -0.39 -23.31 6.98
N PRO A 99 -1.02 -24.21 6.20
CA PRO A 99 -0.32 -25.33 5.56
C PRO A 99 0.78 -24.86 4.61
N GLU A 100 1.88 -25.61 4.51
CA GLU A 100 3.02 -25.27 3.64
C GLU A 100 2.60 -25.10 2.18
N ALA A 101 1.73 -25.98 1.66
CA ALA A 101 1.23 -25.87 0.29
C ALA A 101 0.52 -24.53 0.03
N THR A 102 -0.27 -24.06 1.00
CA THR A 102 -0.95 -22.75 0.93
C THR A 102 0.05 -21.60 0.98
N VAL A 103 1.07 -21.68 1.85
CA VAL A 103 2.15 -20.67 1.91
C VAL A 103 2.89 -20.60 0.58
N ARG A 104 3.26 -21.74 0.00
CA ARG A 104 3.96 -21.82 -1.30
C ARG A 104 3.11 -21.23 -2.44
N GLY A 105 1.83 -21.61 -2.50
CA GLY A 105 0.89 -21.07 -3.49
C GLY A 105 0.70 -19.56 -3.36
N THR A 106 0.57 -19.06 -2.13
CA THR A 106 0.40 -17.63 -1.86
C THR A 106 1.67 -16.83 -2.18
N LEU A 107 2.86 -17.36 -1.88
CA LEU A 107 4.13 -16.74 -2.30
C LEU A 107 4.27 -16.68 -3.82
N SER A 108 3.94 -17.76 -4.52
CA SER A 108 3.95 -17.80 -5.98
C SER A 108 3.01 -16.73 -6.56
N HIS A 109 1.79 -16.62 -6.01
CA HIS A 109 0.83 -15.60 -6.39
C HIS A 109 1.36 -14.18 -6.13
N LYS A 110 1.90 -13.92 -4.93
CA LYS A 110 2.54 -12.64 -4.57
C LYS A 110 3.61 -12.25 -5.60
N PHE A 111 4.49 -13.17 -5.98
CA PHE A 111 5.57 -12.88 -6.93
C PHE A 111 5.02 -12.47 -8.29
N ARG A 112 4.00 -13.17 -8.80
CA ARG A 112 3.31 -12.83 -10.04
C ARG A 112 2.68 -11.44 -9.96
N GLU A 113 1.86 -11.19 -8.95
CA GLU A 113 1.14 -9.92 -8.79
C GLU A 113 2.08 -8.73 -8.69
N MET A 114 3.19 -8.87 -7.97
CA MET A 114 4.14 -7.80 -7.76
C MET A 114 4.84 -7.35 -9.06
N ILE A 115 5.10 -8.30 -9.97
CA ILE A 115 5.68 -8.03 -11.30
C ILE A 115 4.61 -7.47 -12.25
N LEU A 116 3.42 -8.08 -12.26
CA LEU A 116 2.30 -7.66 -13.12
C LEU A 116 1.81 -6.25 -12.77
N ASP A 117 1.81 -5.88 -11.49
CA ASP A 117 1.52 -4.51 -11.07
C ASP A 117 2.49 -3.52 -11.72
N ALA A 118 3.79 -3.84 -11.71
CA ALA A 118 4.83 -2.99 -12.28
C ALA A 118 4.85 -2.93 -13.82
N PHE A 119 4.12 -3.81 -14.53
CA PHE A 119 4.03 -3.75 -15.99
C PHE A 119 3.31 -2.50 -16.50
N HIS A 120 2.48 -1.88 -15.67
CA HIS A 120 1.73 -0.66 -16.00
C HIS A 120 2.54 0.62 -15.70
N TRP A 121 3.80 0.49 -15.29
CA TRP A 121 4.66 1.65 -15.04
C TRP A 121 5.18 2.20 -16.37
N GLU A 122 4.75 3.41 -16.72
CA GLU A 122 5.22 4.12 -17.92
C GLU A 122 6.55 4.85 -17.67
N ASP A 123 6.86 5.12 -16.41
CA ASP A 123 8.06 5.79 -15.92
C ASP A 123 8.68 5.05 -14.73
N GLY A 124 9.92 5.42 -14.39
CA GLY A 124 10.73 4.79 -13.35
C GLY A 124 12.00 4.14 -13.91
N ASP A 125 12.81 3.64 -13.00
CA ASP A 125 14.16 3.14 -13.28
C ASP A 125 14.28 1.67 -12.89
N PHE A 126 15.21 0.98 -13.54
CA PHE A 126 15.59 -0.37 -13.18
C PHE A 126 17.10 -0.56 -13.16
N VAL A 127 17.53 -1.47 -12.29
CA VAL A 127 18.91 -1.95 -12.21
C VAL A 127 18.89 -3.47 -12.04
N PHE A 128 19.47 -4.17 -13.01
CA PHE A 128 19.73 -5.60 -12.96
C PHE A 128 21.21 -5.87 -12.69
N GLU A 129 21.49 -6.46 -11.55
CA GLU A 129 22.81 -6.90 -11.13
C GLU A 129 22.93 -8.41 -11.39
N ALA A 130 23.58 -8.78 -12.50
CA ALA A 130 23.80 -10.18 -12.84
C ALA A 130 24.73 -10.87 -11.84
N ALA A 131 24.42 -12.11 -11.49
CA ALA A 131 25.22 -12.95 -10.61
C ALA A 131 25.46 -14.33 -11.24
N ASP A 132 26.60 -14.95 -10.92
CA ASP A 132 26.91 -16.30 -11.40
C ASP A 132 26.05 -17.36 -10.69
N THR A 133 25.70 -17.12 -9.43
CA THR A 133 24.78 -17.95 -8.65
C THR A 133 23.68 -17.08 -8.06
N ALA A 134 22.44 -17.61 -8.07
CA ALA A 134 21.34 -16.95 -7.39
C ALA A 134 21.64 -16.88 -5.88
N PRO A 135 21.27 -15.79 -5.19
CA PRO A 135 21.37 -15.74 -3.75
C PRO A 135 20.57 -16.89 -3.13
N GLU A 136 21.09 -17.45 -2.05
CA GLU A 136 20.40 -18.50 -1.31
C GLU A 136 19.16 -17.89 -0.66
N VAL A 137 17.99 -18.12 -1.27
CA VAL A 137 16.73 -17.62 -0.74
C VAL A 137 16.36 -18.50 0.45
N ALA A 138 16.67 -18.00 1.65
CA ALA A 138 16.27 -18.65 2.88
C ALA A 138 14.74 -18.65 2.99
N GLY A 139 14.12 -19.83 3.08
CA GLY A 139 12.66 -19.90 3.06
C GLY A 139 12.13 -21.23 2.56
N LEU A 140 11.02 -21.15 1.82
CA LEU A 140 10.41 -22.23 1.06
C LEU A 140 10.80 -22.08 -0.41
N ASP A 141 11.13 -23.17 -1.08
CA ASP A 141 11.56 -23.15 -2.49
C ASP A 141 10.38 -22.87 -3.43
N VAL A 142 10.13 -21.60 -3.74
CA VAL A 142 9.05 -21.15 -4.64
C VAL A 142 9.69 -20.47 -5.84
N SER A 143 9.18 -20.75 -7.04
CA SER A 143 9.64 -20.09 -8.26
C SER A 143 8.49 -19.77 -9.20
N VAL A 144 8.65 -18.70 -9.98
CA VAL A 144 7.70 -18.26 -11.00
C VAL A 144 8.48 -17.93 -12.27
N GLU A 145 8.12 -18.53 -13.40
CA GLU A 145 8.80 -18.28 -14.68
C GLU A 145 8.46 -16.88 -15.23
N LEU A 146 9.49 -16.11 -15.61
CA LEU A 146 9.32 -14.75 -16.16
C LEU A 146 8.45 -14.73 -17.43
N LEU A 147 8.62 -15.71 -18.32
CA LEU A 147 7.88 -15.77 -19.57
C LEU A 147 6.39 -16.08 -19.35
N ASP A 148 6.06 -16.85 -18.31
CA ASP A 148 4.65 -17.08 -17.94
C ASP A 148 3.99 -15.85 -17.34
N VAL A 149 4.75 -15.03 -16.60
CA VAL A 149 4.27 -13.73 -16.12
C VAL A 149 4.06 -12.78 -17.28
N HIS A 150 4.97 -12.77 -18.26
CA HIS A 150 4.81 -11.96 -19.46
C HIS A 150 3.54 -12.29 -20.25
N ARG A 151 3.31 -13.58 -20.57
CA ARG A 151 2.11 -14.05 -21.26
C ARG A 151 0.83 -13.69 -20.51
N GLU A 152 0.84 -13.81 -19.18
CA GLU A 152 -0.29 -13.36 -18.37
C GLU A 152 -0.49 -11.84 -18.47
N GLY A 153 0.59 -11.05 -18.43
CA GLY A 153 0.54 -9.61 -18.61
C GLY A 153 -0.11 -9.19 -19.93
N GLU A 154 0.26 -9.83 -21.04
CA GLU A 154 -0.36 -9.58 -22.35
C GLU A 154 -1.87 -9.84 -22.33
N PHE A 155 -2.30 -10.92 -21.65
CA PHE A 155 -3.72 -11.22 -21.51
C PHE A 155 -4.45 -10.18 -20.63
N ARG A 156 -3.83 -9.75 -19.53
CA ARG A 156 -4.40 -8.77 -18.60
C ARG A 156 -4.50 -7.37 -19.21
N GLU A 157 -3.60 -7.00 -20.12
CA GLU A 157 -3.59 -5.69 -20.78
C GLU A 157 -4.93 -5.38 -21.47
N THR A 158 -5.45 -6.33 -22.24
CA THR A 158 -6.75 -6.17 -22.93
C THR A 158 -7.90 -6.03 -21.92
N ALA A 159 -7.85 -6.82 -20.83
CA ALA A 159 -8.84 -6.72 -19.77
C ALA A 159 -8.78 -5.35 -19.07
N TRP A 160 -7.58 -4.86 -18.76
CA TRP A 160 -7.37 -3.56 -18.12
C TRP A 160 -7.87 -2.40 -18.98
N GLN A 161 -7.65 -2.43 -20.29
CA GLN A 161 -8.19 -1.41 -21.20
C GLN A 161 -9.72 -1.34 -21.12
N ALA A 162 -10.41 -2.48 -21.14
CA ALA A 162 -11.86 -2.54 -21.00
C ALA A 162 -12.34 -2.09 -19.61
N ILE A 163 -11.62 -2.50 -18.56
CA ILE A 163 -11.90 -2.13 -17.18
C ILE A 163 -11.74 -0.63 -16.97
N ARG A 164 -10.63 -0.03 -17.40
CA ARG A 164 -10.31 1.40 -17.22
C ARG A 164 -11.22 2.31 -18.03
N ALA A 165 -11.77 1.84 -19.14
CA ALA A 165 -12.82 2.55 -19.87
C ALA A 165 -14.10 2.76 -19.04
N VAL A 166 -14.36 1.88 -18.05
CA VAL A 166 -15.53 1.97 -17.16
C VAL A 166 -15.15 2.54 -15.78
N PHE A 167 -13.99 2.15 -15.26
CA PHE A 167 -13.47 2.56 -13.95
C PHE A 167 -12.11 3.26 -14.14
N PRO A 168 -12.10 4.57 -14.47
CA PRO A 168 -10.87 5.27 -14.82
C PRO A 168 -9.83 5.24 -13.69
N SER A 169 -10.28 5.46 -12.45
CA SER A 169 -9.44 5.48 -11.26
C SER A 169 -10.10 4.76 -10.08
N GLY A 170 -9.30 4.47 -9.05
CA GLY A 170 -9.80 3.83 -7.83
C GLY A 170 -10.55 4.78 -6.89
N ALA A 171 -10.46 6.09 -7.12
CA ALA A 171 -11.18 7.12 -6.37
C ALA A 171 -12.70 7.12 -6.67
N VAL A 172 -13.14 6.36 -7.67
CA VAL A 172 -14.53 6.28 -8.09
C VAL A 172 -15.37 5.51 -7.07
N ARG A 173 -16.59 6.02 -6.84
CA ARG A 173 -17.64 5.35 -6.04
C ARG A 173 -18.56 4.55 -6.94
N LEU A 174 -19.15 3.50 -6.38
CA LEU A 174 -20.02 2.60 -7.11
C LEU A 174 -21.43 2.59 -6.50
N ALA A 175 -22.41 2.21 -7.31
CA ALA A 175 -23.79 1.95 -6.89
C ALA A 175 -24.16 0.52 -7.29
N VAL A 176 -25.01 -0.13 -6.49
CA VAL A 176 -25.41 -1.53 -6.68
C VAL A 176 -26.90 -1.64 -6.98
N ASP A 177 -27.26 -2.42 -8.01
CA ASP A 177 -28.63 -2.86 -8.25
C ASP A 177 -28.83 -4.27 -7.69
N GLU A 178 -29.47 -4.37 -6.52
CA GLU A 178 -29.65 -5.64 -5.80
C GLU A 178 -30.43 -6.69 -6.60
N ARG A 179 -31.29 -6.26 -7.52
CA ARG A 179 -32.15 -7.16 -8.31
C ARG A 179 -31.36 -7.94 -9.37
N LYS A 180 -30.19 -7.43 -9.75
CA LYS A 180 -29.33 -8.00 -10.79
C LYS A 180 -28.12 -8.74 -10.23
N LEU A 181 -27.94 -8.73 -8.91
CA LEU A 181 -26.84 -9.44 -8.27
C LEU A 181 -27.03 -10.95 -8.41
N PRO A 182 -25.95 -11.71 -8.68
CA PRO A 182 -25.99 -13.15 -8.59
C PRO A 182 -26.24 -13.60 -7.14
N GLU A 183 -26.59 -14.88 -6.96
CA GLU A 183 -26.68 -15.48 -5.64
C GLU A 183 -25.31 -15.45 -4.96
N ARG A 184 -25.28 -15.00 -3.70
CA ARG A 184 -24.05 -14.78 -2.92
C ARG A 184 -24.12 -15.62 -1.65
N LYS A 185 -23.02 -16.28 -1.32
CA LYS A 185 -22.89 -17.00 -0.04
C LYS A 185 -22.60 -16.01 1.10
N PRO A 186 -23.18 -16.20 2.29
CA PRO A 186 -22.80 -15.45 3.47
C PRO A 186 -21.28 -15.49 3.72
N GLY A 187 -20.65 -14.34 3.96
CA GLY A 187 -19.21 -14.16 4.15
C GLY A 187 -18.37 -14.21 2.86
N SER A 188 -18.99 -14.37 1.69
CA SER A 188 -18.25 -14.40 0.42
C SER A 188 -17.59 -13.06 0.08
N MET A 189 -16.58 -13.09 -0.78
CA MET A 189 -15.94 -11.87 -1.28
C MET A 189 -16.94 -10.93 -1.96
N ASP A 190 -17.90 -11.47 -2.72
CA ASP A 190 -18.93 -10.65 -3.37
C ASP A 190 -19.86 -9.95 -2.39
N GLU A 191 -20.28 -10.64 -1.33
CA GLU A 191 -21.13 -10.03 -0.32
C GLU A 191 -20.39 -8.89 0.38
N ARG A 192 -19.10 -9.10 0.71
CA ARG A 192 -18.25 -8.06 1.31
C ARG A 192 -18.05 -6.87 0.35
N ILE A 193 -17.76 -7.12 -0.93
CA ILE A 193 -17.64 -6.06 -1.95
C ILE A 193 -18.93 -5.25 -2.03
N VAL A 194 -20.09 -5.91 -2.16
CA VAL A 194 -21.39 -5.23 -2.26
C VAL A 194 -21.69 -4.42 -1.00
N GLN A 195 -21.39 -4.95 0.19
CA GLN A 195 -21.59 -4.21 1.44
C GLN A 195 -20.72 -2.96 1.49
N LEU A 196 -19.44 -3.04 1.12
CA LEU A 196 -18.54 -1.89 1.11
C LEU A 196 -18.93 -0.84 0.06
N ILE A 197 -19.49 -1.26 -1.09
CA ILE A 197 -20.09 -0.32 -2.05
C ILE A 197 -21.28 0.40 -1.41
N LYS A 198 -22.18 -0.32 -0.73
CA LYS A 198 -23.34 0.28 -0.03
C LYS A 198 -22.93 1.21 1.12
N ASP A 199 -21.80 0.93 1.77
CA ASP A 199 -21.19 1.80 2.77
C ASP A 199 -20.52 3.04 2.15
N GLY A 200 -20.60 3.17 0.82
CA GLY A 200 -20.11 4.32 0.06
C GLY A 200 -18.59 4.39 0.05
N LEU A 201 -17.88 3.27 -0.03
CA LEU A 201 -16.44 3.30 -0.25
C LEU A 201 -16.12 3.50 -1.73
N THR A 202 -14.98 4.15 -2.00
CA THR A 202 -14.36 4.17 -3.33
C THR A 202 -13.79 2.77 -3.64
N ILE A 203 -13.43 2.51 -4.89
CA ILE A 203 -12.76 1.24 -5.26
C ILE A 203 -11.46 1.05 -4.46
N ASP A 204 -10.67 2.10 -4.27
CA ASP A 204 -9.45 2.06 -3.45
C ASP A 204 -9.77 1.76 -1.99
N GLY A 205 -10.87 2.33 -1.46
CA GLY A 205 -11.33 2.00 -0.13
C GLY A 205 -11.77 0.54 0.01
N ILE A 206 -12.40 -0.03 -1.02
CA ILE A 206 -12.76 -1.45 -1.06
C ILE A 206 -11.50 -2.32 -1.11
N ALA A 207 -10.52 -1.96 -1.94
CA ALA A 207 -9.23 -2.66 -2.02
C ALA A 207 -8.54 -2.70 -0.66
N LEU A 208 -8.48 -1.53 0.00
CA LEU A 208 -7.91 -1.38 1.34
C LEU A 208 -8.63 -2.25 2.37
N ALA A 209 -9.97 -2.18 2.42
CA ALA A 209 -10.78 -2.91 3.38
C ALA A 209 -10.69 -4.44 3.21
N LEU A 210 -10.46 -4.92 1.98
CA LEU A 210 -10.38 -6.33 1.65
C LEU A 210 -8.95 -6.86 1.58
N HIS A 211 -7.93 -6.01 1.76
CA HIS A 211 -6.52 -6.35 1.50
C HIS A 211 -6.29 -6.85 0.06
N ALA A 212 -7.11 -6.42 -0.89
CA ALA A 212 -7.13 -6.96 -2.25
C ALA A 212 -6.06 -6.31 -3.14
N THR A 213 -5.53 -7.09 -4.09
CA THR A 213 -4.79 -6.52 -5.21
C THR A 213 -5.75 -5.94 -6.25
N ASP A 214 -5.28 -4.94 -6.97
CA ASP A 214 -6.10 -4.15 -7.88
C ASP A 214 -6.74 -5.02 -8.97
N PHE A 215 -5.96 -5.85 -9.67
CA PHE A 215 -6.47 -6.57 -10.85
C PHE A 215 -7.68 -7.45 -10.54
N PHE A 216 -7.63 -8.29 -9.51
CA PHE A 216 -8.74 -9.21 -9.21
C PHE A 216 -9.97 -8.48 -8.70
N LEU A 217 -9.79 -7.42 -7.89
CA LEU A 217 -10.91 -6.61 -7.45
C LEU A 217 -11.60 -5.95 -8.66
N TYR A 218 -10.83 -5.26 -9.51
CA TYR A 218 -11.38 -4.60 -10.69
C TYR A 218 -11.99 -5.58 -11.68
N GLN A 219 -11.37 -6.73 -11.91
CA GLN A 219 -11.93 -7.80 -12.73
C GLN A 219 -13.29 -8.25 -12.18
N ARG A 220 -13.41 -8.40 -10.86
CA ARG A 220 -14.67 -8.80 -10.24
C ARG A 220 -15.74 -7.71 -10.34
N LEU A 221 -15.37 -6.45 -10.07
CA LEU A 221 -16.26 -5.30 -10.22
C LEU A 221 -16.74 -5.16 -11.66
N TYR A 222 -15.86 -5.37 -12.64
CA TYR A 222 -16.19 -5.33 -14.05
C TYR A 222 -17.14 -6.47 -14.45
N ALA A 223 -16.96 -7.67 -13.90
CA ALA A 223 -17.91 -8.76 -14.09
C ALA A 223 -19.31 -8.40 -13.55
N LEU A 224 -19.41 -7.75 -12.39
CA LEU A 224 -20.68 -7.26 -11.84
C LEU A 224 -21.28 -6.12 -12.67
N TYR A 225 -20.44 -5.22 -13.20
CA TYR A 225 -20.86 -4.17 -14.13
C TYR A 225 -21.43 -4.73 -15.43
N ARG A 226 -20.82 -5.78 -15.99
CA ARG A 226 -21.32 -6.47 -17.18
C ARG A 226 -22.69 -7.15 -16.99
N LEU A 227 -23.09 -7.38 -15.74
CA LEU A 227 -24.42 -7.84 -15.36
C LEU A 227 -25.40 -6.68 -15.05
N ASP A 228 -24.97 -5.43 -15.28
CA ASP A 228 -25.61 -4.19 -14.83
C ASP A 228 -25.87 -4.12 -13.31
N ALA A 229 -25.24 -4.99 -12.52
CA ALA A 229 -25.44 -5.05 -11.07
C ALA A 229 -24.63 -3.99 -10.32
N VAL A 230 -23.56 -3.47 -10.94
CA VAL A 230 -22.71 -2.41 -10.40
C VAL A 230 -22.56 -1.33 -11.46
N LYS A 231 -22.60 -0.06 -11.06
CA LYS A 231 -22.35 1.11 -11.93
C LYS A 231 -21.51 2.16 -11.20
N VAL A 232 -20.87 3.03 -11.96
CA VAL A 232 -20.24 4.23 -11.40
C VAL A 232 -21.33 5.13 -10.83
N SER A 233 -21.14 5.60 -9.59
CA SER A 233 -22.03 6.54 -8.93
C SER A 233 -21.71 7.97 -9.38
N ASP A 234 -22.75 8.79 -9.52
CA ASP A 234 -22.63 10.23 -9.81
C ASP A 234 -22.32 11.06 -8.55
N GLU A 235 -22.32 10.43 -7.37
CA GLU A 235 -21.94 11.12 -6.13
C GLU A 235 -20.47 11.56 -6.19
N PRO A 236 -20.17 12.84 -5.91
CA PRO A 236 -18.80 13.33 -5.94
C PRO A 236 -17.94 12.51 -4.96
N PRO A 237 -16.67 12.25 -5.29
CA PRO A 237 -15.75 11.63 -4.34
C PRO A 237 -15.76 12.49 -3.07
N ALA A 238 -15.95 11.86 -1.90
CA ALA A 238 -15.70 12.56 -0.63
C ALA A 238 -14.31 13.15 -0.73
N SER A 239 -14.21 14.47 -0.57
CA SER A 239 -12.92 15.17 -0.61
C SER A 239 -11.99 14.44 0.34
N GLU A 240 -10.91 13.85 -0.17
CA GLU A 240 -9.75 13.56 0.66
C GLU A 240 -9.25 14.93 1.10
N LEU A 241 -9.74 15.40 2.24
CA LEU A 241 -9.14 16.53 2.92
C LEU A 241 -7.74 16.07 3.29
N SER A 242 -6.78 16.40 2.42
CA SER A 242 -5.42 16.71 2.86
C SER A 242 -5.57 17.49 4.15
N VAL A 243 -5.12 16.93 5.27
CA VAL A 243 -5.13 17.51 6.61
C VAL A 243 -5.02 19.03 6.48
N VAL A 244 -6.16 19.72 6.56
CA VAL A 244 -6.18 21.18 6.59
C VAL A 244 -5.76 21.47 8.01
N VAL A 245 -4.46 21.69 8.19
CA VAL A 245 -3.96 22.39 9.37
C VAL A 245 -4.77 23.67 9.43
N GLU A 246 -5.52 23.88 10.51
CA GLU A 246 -6.26 25.11 10.75
C GLU A 246 -5.30 26.29 10.50
N GLU A 247 -5.58 27.08 9.47
CA GLU A 247 -4.91 28.36 9.21
C GLU A 247 -5.36 29.36 10.29
N ASP A 248 -4.91 29.17 11.52
CA ASP A 248 -5.00 30.20 12.56
C ASP A 248 -3.68 30.99 12.58
N ALA A 249 -3.56 31.90 11.60
CA ALA A 249 -3.04 33.25 11.75
C ALA A 249 -2.89 33.90 10.37
N GLU A 250 -3.64 34.96 10.10
CA GLU A 250 -3.14 36.02 9.20
C GLU A 250 -2.11 36.85 9.98
N PRO A 251 -0.87 36.99 9.47
CA PRO A 251 -0.14 38.22 9.65
C PRO A 251 0.19 38.86 8.30
N GLY A 252 -0.47 39.99 8.04
CA GLY A 252 0.12 41.15 7.38
C GLY A 252 0.70 40.97 5.98
N ILE A 253 -0.02 41.49 4.99
CA ILE A 253 0.43 41.72 3.61
C ILE A 253 1.76 42.47 3.57
N ILE A 254 2.86 41.80 3.19
CA ILE A 254 4.02 42.39 2.48
C ILE A 254 4.51 41.36 1.45
N GLY A 255 4.64 41.79 0.20
CA GLY A 255 4.77 40.91 -0.97
C GLY A 255 6.16 40.30 -1.22
N SER A 256 6.13 39.01 -1.54
CA SER A 256 6.86 38.33 -2.61
C SER A 256 6.12 37.00 -2.82
N GLU A 257 5.96 36.53 -4.06
CA GLU A 257 5.57 35.13 -4.28
C GLU A 257 6.64 34.28 -3.59
N THR A 258 6.33 33.66 -2.46
CA THR A 258 7.30 32.89 -1.67
C THR A 258 7.93 31.85 -2.57
N SER A 259 9.24 31.89 -2.76
CA SER A 259 9.90 30.98 -3.70
C SER A 259 9.95 29.56 -3.12
N SER A 260 10.04 28.53 -3.98
CA SER A 260 10.22 27.15 -3.52
C SER A 260 11.44 26.99 -2.60
N ASP A 261 12.52 27.74 -2.84
CA ASP A 261 13.72 27.72 -1.98
C ASP A 261 13.47 28.37 -0.61
N GLU A 262 12.69 29.45 -0.54
CA GLU A 262 12.27 30.06 0.73
C GLU A 262 11.40 29.10 1.54
N VAL A 263 10.47 28.38 0.89
CA VAL A 263 9.65 27.36 1.56
C VAL A 263 10.51 26.19 2.06
N LEU A 264 11.50 25.71 1.28
CA LEU A 264 12.45 24.70 1.76
C LEU A 264 13.29 25.19 2.95
N GLN A 265 13.72 26.45 2.93
CA GLN A 265 14.48 27.02 4.03
C GLN A 265 13.62 27.10 5.30
N ALA A 266 12.36 27.52 5.18
CA ALA A 266 11.40 27.50 6.28
C ALA A 266 11.20 26.06 6.79
N ALA A 267 10.99 25.09 5.89
CA ALA A 267 10.86 23.68 6.25
C ALA A 267 12.05 23.19 7.08
N GLN A 268 13.28 23.52 6.67
CA GLN A 268 14.50 23.17 7.40
C GLN A 268 14.52 23.78 8.81
N LEU A 269 14.12 25.04 8.97
CA LEU A 269 14.05 25.71 10.28
C LEU A 269 13.06 24.99 11.23
N PHE A 270 11.89 24.60 10.74
CA PHE A 270 10.91 23.83 11.53
C PHE A 270 11.47 22.46 11.94
N LEU A 271 12.12 21.75 11.00
CA LEU A 271 12.75 20.47 11.28
C LEU A 271 13.88 20.58 12.33
N ASP A 272 14.68 21.64 12.28
CA ASP A 272 15.78 21.89 13.23
C ASP A 272 15.26 22.32 14.61
N ALA A 273 14.12 23.00 14.65
CA ALA A 273 13.39 23.32 15.88
C ALA A 273 12.67 22.10 16.50
N GLY A 274 12.72 20.93 15.84
CA GLY A 274 12.05 19.71 16.29
C GLY A 274 10.55 19.65 15.97
N ASN A 275 10.02 20.63 15.24
CA ASN A 275 8.64 20.63 14.75
C ASN A 275 8.57 19.87 13.41
N ALA A 276 8.57 18.53 13.53
CA ALA A 276 8.65 17.65 12.37
C ALA A 276 7.39 17.67 11.48
N ARG A 277 6.21 17.93 12.06
CA ARG A 277 4.93 17.94 11.32
C ARG A 277 4.88 19.11 10.34
N ASP A 278 5.12 20.33 10.82
CA ASP A 278 5.12 21.53 9.98
C ASP A 278 6.29 21.52 8.98
N GLY A 279 7.45 21.03 9.41
CA GLY A 279 8.61 20.85 8.55
C GLY A 279 8.35 19.92 7.36
N GLU A 280 7.69 18.79 7.56
CA GLU A 280 7.31 17.87 6.47
C GLU A 280 6.24 18.46 5.56
N ALA A 281 5.24 19.15 6.11
CA ALA A 281 4.19 19.81 5.31
C ALA A 281 4.78 20.88 4.38
N LEU A 282 5.72 21.71 4.88
CA LEU A 282 6.42 22.71 4.08
C LEU A 282 7.36 22.07 3.05
N ALA A 283 8.06 21.01 3.42
CA ALA A 283 8.91 20.25 2.49
C ALA A 283 8.10 19.74 1.28
N ARG A 284 6.94 19.13 1.54
CA ARG A 284 6.04 18.63 0.49
C ARG A 284 5.52 19.77 -0.38
N ARG A 285 5.07 20.87 0.22
CA ARG A 285 4.62 22.07 -0.52
C ARG A 285 5.72 22.61 -1.44
N ALA A 286 6.97 22.67 -0.96
CA ALA A 286 8.08 23.12 -1.80
C ALA A 286 8.33 22.17 -2.99
N HIS A 287 8.23 20.86 -2.78
CA HIS A 287 8.33 19.89 -3.87
C HIS A 287 7.18 20.05 -4.88
N GLU A 288 5.94 20.23 -4.43
CA GLU A 288 4.77 20.48 -5.30
C GLU A 288 4.94 21.76 -6.13
N MET A 289 5.54 22.80 -5.55
CA MET A 289 5.81 24.06 -6.24
C MET A 289 6.91 23.93 -7.32
N SER A 290 7.95 23.14 -7.06
CA SER A 290 9.05 22.95 -8.01
C SER A 290 9.67 21.54 -7.87
N PRO A 291 9.07 20.52 -8.51
CA PRO A 291 9.57 19.15 -8.43
C PRO A 291 11.01 19.04 -8.96
N SER A 292 11.91 18.51 -8.13
CA SER A 292 13.32 18.31 -8.46
C SER A 292 13.92 17.19 -7.59
N PRO A 293 15.04 16.57 -8.00
CA PRO A 293 15.72 15.58 -7.16
C PRO A 293 16.05 16.10 -5.76
N ARG A 294 16.48 17.36 -5.66
CA ARG A 294 16.78 18.04 -4.39
C ARG A 294 15.55 18.15 -3.48
N THR A 295 14.41 18.58 -4.01
CA THR A 295 13.18 18.71 -3.21
C THR A 295 12.63 17.34 -2.81
N ALA A 296 12.72 16.34 -3.70
CA ALA A 296 12.31 14.97 -3.39
C ALA A 296 13.16 14.34 -2.28
N GLU A 297 14.50 14.49 -2.35
CA GLU A 297 15.41 14.07 -1.28
C GLU A 297 15.10 14.75 0.06
N PHE A 298 14.76 16.05 0.00
CA PHE A 298 14.40 16.81 1.19
C PHE A 298 13.08 16.35 1.81
N VAL A 299 12.05 16.11 1.00
CA VAL A 299 10.77 15.52 1.44
C VAL A 299 11.01 14.19 2.14
N LYS A 300 11.78 13.31 1.52
CA LYS A 300 12.13 12.02 2.11
C LYS A 300 12.82 12.15 3.47
N ALA A 301 13.81 13.06 3.59
CA ALA A 301 14.48 13.33 4.85
C ALA A 301 13.52 13.90 5.92
N ALA A 302 12.60 14.77 5.53
CA ALA A 302 11.58 15.32 6.43
C ALA A 302 10.60 14.24 6.91
N GLN A 303 10.15 13.36 6.01
CA GLN A 303 9.29 12.22 6.31
C GLN A 303 9.97 11.21 7.26
N GLU A 304 11.25 10.92 7.07
CA GLU A 304 12.03 10.07 7.99
C GLU A 304 12.09 10.69 9.40
N LYS A 305 12.35 12.00 9.51
CA LYS A 305 12.31 12.72 10.79
C LYS A 305 10.93 12.68 11.44
N LEU A 306 9.87 12.91 10.66
CA LEU A 306 8.49 12.87 11.13
C LEU A 306 8.10 11.46 11.62
N LEU A 307 8.48 10.42 10.88
CA LEU A 307 8.23 9.03 11.28
C LEU A 307 8.85 8.70 12.63
N VAL A 308 10.12 9.10 12.85
CA VAL A 308 10.79 8.92 14.14
C VAL A 308 10.06 9.66 15.26
N HIS A 309 9.62 10.89 15.01
CA HIS A 309 8.85 11.67 15.99
C HIS A 309 7.52 10.99 16.35
N LEU A 310 6.74 10.58 15.34
CA LEU A 310 5.43 9.95 15.56
C LEU A 310 5.54 8.58 16.23
N ARG A 311 6.56 7.77 15.92
CA ARG A 311 6.83 6.53 16.66
C ARG A 311 7.08 6.80 18.14
N ARG A 312 7.91 7.80 18.46
CA ARG A 312 8.19 8.18 19.85
C ARG A 312 6.96 8.72 20.57
N GLU A 313 6.06 9.39 19.86
CA GLU A 313 4.86 9.97 20.43
C GLU A 313 3.76 8.91 20.67
N LEU A 314 3.51 8.07 19.67
CA LEU A 314 2.32 7.23 19.59
C LEU A 314 2.59 5.75 19.90
N SER A 315 3.82 5.27 19.73
CA SER A 315 4.17 3.85 19.78
C SER A 315 5.20 3.49 20.86
N GLU A 316 5.96 4.45 21.39
CA GLU A 316 7.02 4.23 22.39
C GLU A 316 6.83 5.12 23.64
N PRO A 317 6.49 4.58 24.82
CA PRO A 317 6.18 3.17 25.10
C PRO A 317 4.87 2.73 24.42
N PRO A 318 4.62 1.40 24.30
CA PRO A 318 3.40 0.89 23.68
C PRO A 318 2.13 1.50 24.27
N ARG A 319 1.26 2.01 23.40
CA ARG A 319 -0.01 2.64 23.78
C ARG A 319 -1.19 1.96 23.10
N VAL A 320 -2.21 1.65 23.89
CA VAL A 320 -3.49 1.09 23.43
C VAL A 320 -4.45 2.23 23.11
N PRO A 321 -4.93 2.37 21.87
CA PRO A 321 -5.95 3.33 21.50
C PRO A 321 -7.34 2.85 21.94
N THR A 322 -8.18 3.81 22.36
CA THR A 322 -9.59 3.60 22.68
C THR A 322 -10.45 4.68 22.04
N LEU A 323 -11.50 4.27 21.32
CA LEU A 323 -12.46 5.21 20.72
C LEU A 323 -13.22 5.96 21.82
N GLN A 324 -13.24 7.29 21.73
CA GLN A 324 -13.98 8.17 22.65
C GLN A 324 -15.38 8.50 22.15
N VAL A 325 -15.70 8.11 20.92
CA VAL A 325 -16.98 8.39 20.27
C VAL A 325 -17.77 7.12 20.03
N ALA A 326 -19.10 7.23 20.11
CA ALA A 326 -19.99 6.11 19.79
C ALA A 326 -19.89 5.73 18.29
N PRO A 327 -20.02 4.45 17.92
CA PRO A 327 -19.92 4.01 16.51
C PRO A 327 -20.88 4.73 15.55
N GLY A 328 -22.04 5.18 16.02
CA GLY A 328 -22.99 5.95 15.21
C GLY A 328 -22.47 7.33 14.79
N HIS A 329 -21.63 7.97 15.62
CA HIS A 329 -21.03 9.28 15.32
C HIS A 329 -19.94 9.18 14.26
N LEU A 330 -19.20 8.07 14.21
CA LEU A 330 -18.20 7.84 13.16
C LEU A 330 -18.82 7.84 11.75
N LYS A 331 -20.09 7.42 11.62
CA LYS A 331 -20.82 7.44 10.34
C LYS A 331 -21.20 8.85 9.88
N THR A 332 -21.26 9.82 10.80
CA THR A 332 -21.57 11.22 10.46
C THR A 332 -20.33 12.01 10.06
N LEU A 333 -19.14 11.51 10.40
CA LEU A 333 -17.88 12.13 10.03
C LEU A 333 -17.54 11.81 8.56
N GLN A 334 -17.00 12.79 7.85
CA GLN A 334 -16.45 12.59 6.51
C GLN A 334 -15.06 11.96 6.59
N LEU A 335 -15.02 10.68 6.95
CA LEU A 335 -13.77 9.92 7.04
C LEU A 335 -13.37 9.38 5.66
N SER A 336 -12.10 9.52 5.32
CA SER A 336 -11.45 8.82 4.20
C SER A 336 -11.42 7.31 4.43
N ALA A 337 -11.13 6.52 3.38
CA ALA A 337 -11.05 5.07 3.53
C ALA A 337 -9.93 4.60 4.48
N PRO A 338 -8.70 5.15 4.43
CA PRO A 338 -7.67 4.87 5.42
C PRO A 338 -8.09 5.16 6.85
N GLU A 339 -8.79 6.27 7.09
CA GLU A 339 -9.23 6.63 8.44
C GLU A 339 -10.28 5.66 8.98
N ARG A 340 -11.30 5.33 8.16
CA ARG A 340 -12.31 4.33 8.50
C ARG A 340 -11.67 2.98 8.79
N TYR A 341 -10.69 2.59 7.96
CA TYR A 341 -9.94 1.35 8.15
C TYR A 341 -9.29 1.35 9.53
N LEU A 342 -8.46 2.34 9.87
CA LEU A 342 -7.75 2.37 11.14
C LEU A 342 -8.69 2.45 12.35
N LEU A 343 -9.69 3.34 12.32
CA LEU A 343 -10.65 3.49 13.43
C LEU A 343 -11.43 2.19 13.70
N SER A 344 -11.79 1.45 12.66
CA SER A 344 -12.49 0.17 12.81
C SER A 344 -11.64 -0.96 13.43
N ARG A 345 -10.31 -0.77 13.52
CA ARG A 345 -9.36 -1.72 14.14
C ARG A 345 -9.04 -1.37 15.59
N ILE A 346 -9.52 -0.24 16.08
CA ILE A 346 -9.38 0.15 17.47
C ILE A 346 -10.35 -0.67 18.32
N ASP A 347 -9.83 -1.73 18.93
CA ASP A 347 -10.55 -2.67 19.78
C ASP A 347 -10.28 -2.49 21.28
N GLY A 348 -9.42 -1.53 21.64
CA GLY A 348 -8.99 -1.30 23.02
C GLY A 348 -8.08 -2.39 23.59
N ARG A 349 -7.48 -3.24 22.74
CA ARG A 349 -6.56 -4.32 23.15
C ARG A 349 -5.21 -4.23 22.46
N ARG A 350 -5.19 -4.05 21.13
CA ARG A 350 -3.96 -3.91 20.35
C ARG A 350 -3.38 -2.52 20.56
N ASP A 351 -2.06 -2.41 20.62
CA ASP A 351 -1.39 -1.10 20.63
C ASP A 351 -1.33 -0.48 19.22
N VAL A 352 -1.01 0.80 19.14
CA VAL A 352 -0.92 1.53 17.87
C VAL A 352 0.06 0.86 16.91
N ALA A 353 1.22 0.40 17.41
CA ALA A 353 2.23 -0.26 16.59
C ALA A 353 1.68 -1.56 15.96
N ALA A 354 0.98 -2.37 16.74
CA ALA A 354 0.33 -3.59 16.27
C ALA A 354 -0.71 -3.32 15.16
N ILE A 355 -1.58 -2.32 15.36
CA ILE A 355 -2.60 -1.96 14.35
C ILE A 355 -1.93 -1.49 13.05
N VAL A 356 -0.92 -0.63 13.15
CA VAL A 356 -0.20 -0.11 11.99
C VAL A 356 0.55 -1.24 11.26
N HIS A 357 1.18 -2.16 11.99
CA HIS A 357 1.99 -3.23 11.42
C HIS A 357 1.19 -4.25 10.60
N VAL A 358 -0.06 -4.53 11.00
CA VAL A 358 -0.95 -5.41 10.22
C VAL A 358 -1.78 -4.67 9.18
N SER A 359 -1.72 -3.33 9.14
CA SER A 359 -2.43 -2.54 8.14
C SER A 359 -1.76 -2.62 6.76
N PRO A 360 -2.53 -2.53 5.66
CA PRO A 360 -1.98 -2.41 4.31
C PRO A 360 -1.58 -0.96 3.98
N LEU A 361 -1.50 -0.06 4.98
CA LEU A 361 -1.12 1.34 4.84
C LEU A 361 0.38 1.54 5.11
N GLN A 362 0.97 2.56 4.49
CA GLN A 362 2.31 3.01 4.85
C GLN A 362 2.33 3.46 6.32
N GLU A 363 3.41 3.11 7.02
CA GLU A 363 3.51 3.35 8.46
C GLU A 363 3.40 4.83 8.81
N LEU A 364 4.09 5.69 8.05
CA LEU A 364 4.04 7.13 8.25
C LEU A 364 2.61 7.66 8.11
N ASP A 365 1.89 7.28 7.05
CA ASP A 365 0.52 7.72 6.82
C ASP A 365 -0.42 7.23 7.92
N ALA A 366 -0.30 5.96 8.32
CA ALA A 366 -1.10 5.41 9.39
C ALA A 366 -0.88 6.14 10.72
N LEU A 367 0.38 6.48 11.05
CA LEU A 367 0.72 7.25 12.24
C LEU A 367 0.23 8.71 12.16
N LYS A 368 0.26 9.34 10.97
CA LYS A 368 -0.32 10.66 10.74
C LYS A 368 -1.82 10.67 11.01
N PHE A 369 -2.55 9.64 10.55
CA PHE A 369 -3.97 9.48 10.88
C PHE A 369 -4.20 9.28 12.37
N PHE A 370 -3.40 8.43 13.04
CA PHE A 370 -3.51 8.26 14.49
C PHE A 370 -3.26 9.54 15.27
N ALA A 371 -2.26 10.34 14.88
CA ALA A 371 -2.02 11.66 15.44
C ALA A 371 -3.26 12.56 15.28
N GLY A 372 -3.81 12.64 14.06
CA GLY A 372 -5.03 13.40 13.79
C GLY A 372 -6.24 12.95 14.62
N PHE A 373 -6.41 11.64 14.86
CA PHE A 373 -7.47 11.13 15.71
C PHE A 373 -7.33 11.53 17.17
N VAL A 374 -6.09 11.60 17.67
CA VAL A 374 -5.79 12.04 19.04
C VAL A 374 -6.04 13.54 19.16
N ASP A 375 -5.56 14.33 18.21
CA ASP A 375 -5.72 15.78 18.18
C ASP A 375 -7.19 16.18 18.08
N ALA A 376 -7.99 15.45 17.29
CA ALA A 376 -9.44 15.63 17.17
C ALA A 376 -10.25 15.06 18.35
N GLY A 377 -9.60 14.44 19.34
CA GLY A 377 -10.27 13.84 20.50
C GLY A 377 -11.12 12.59 20.19
N LEU A 378 -10.96 11.99 19.00
CA LEU A 378 -11.67 10.77 18.60
C LEU A 378 -11.09 9.53 19.29
N VAL A 379 -9.78 9.55 19.55
CA VAL A 379 -9.02 8.44 20.12
C VAL A 379 -8.25 8.90 21.34
N LYS A 380 -8.32 8.11 22.42
CA LYS A 380 -7.47 8.28 23.60
C LYS A 380 -6.45 7.15 23.66
N LEU A 381 -5.19 7.52 23.86
CA LEU A 381 -4.09 6.57 24.05
C LEU A 381 -3.85 6.32 25.54
N THR A 382 -3.83 5.06 25.95
CA THR A 382 -3.44 4.64 27.30
C THR A 382 -2.19 3.77 27.25
N PRO A 383 -1.24 3.89 28.19
CA PRO A 383 -0.12 2.96 28.28
C PRO A 383 -0.61 1.50 28.34
N ARG A 384 0.09 0.61 27.64
CA ARG A 384 -0.22 -0.82 27.62
C ARG A 384 0.04 -1.51 28.96
#